data_AF-A0A0Q5C3S9-F1
#
_entry.id   AF-A0A0Q5C3S9-F1
#
_cell.length_a   1.000
_cell.length_b   1.000
_cell.length_c   1.000
_cell.angle_alpha   90.00
_cell.angle_beta   90.00
_cell.angle_gamma   90.00
#
_symmetry.space_group_name_H-M   'P 1'
#
loop_
_entity.id
_entity.type
_entity.pdbx_description
1 polymer ?
#
loop_
_entity_poly.entity_id
_entity_poly.type
_entity_poly.pdbx_seq_one_letter_code
_entity_poly.pdbx_strand_id
1 'polypeptide(L)'
;MGDYALEGPRWGTGAAGTSGGTVTWAVDGTIPTSFVSLLQAAFATWAAAANIAFQQVATTASAQIDVTLGGIDGLGNTLGYAHYTYSGQRMQSVEITFDSGEGWHAVSGGRVVSTQNVDLSLVALHEIGHALGLDHYNTKPEVMNAVLNTSIKTLAAGDLAGIQALYGAPSAPVMAAAAPSSPVAASTAPAVTAVYRFYDTHTGDHFYTTSTAEKAQIQQTLPWFNYEGTAWAAPAKGADTVDVFRFFDTVSNAHFFTTSVSERDQVLKTAPSYKYEGVAFEAYADASAPGGLTLERFYNTQTGQHHFAGSAEEANGINHGVAGPGWVDEGKAFTVHLPTDTMLFA
;
A
#
# COMPACT_ATOMS: atom_id res chain seq x y z
N MET A 1 -22.53 -17.49 -4.94
CA MET A 1 -21.46 -17.58 -5.94
C MET A 1 -21.98 -16.86 -7.18
N GLY A 2 -21.43 -15.70 -7.51
CA GLY A 2 -21.78 -14.99 -8.74
C GLY A 2 -20.93 -15.51 -9.89
N ASP A 3 -21.56 -15.75 -11.04
CA ASP A 3 -20.99 -16.40 -12.22
C ASP A 3 -19.97 -15.52 -12.95
N TYR A 4 -18.76 -15.41 -12.41
CA TYR A 4 -17.65 -14.75 -13.12
C TYR A 4 -16.98 -15.75 -14.09
N ALA A 5 -16.84 -15.37 -15.36
CA ALA A 5 -16.00 -16.08 -16.31
C ALA A 5 -14.53 -15.68 -16.07
N LEU A 6 -13.64 -16.67 -15.93
CA LEU A 6 -12.21 -16.46 -15.76
C LEU A 6 -11.53 -16.79 -17.09
N GLU A 7 -10.61 -15.95 -17.57
CA GLU A 7 -9.88 -16.22 -18.83
C GLU A 7 -8.92 -17.42 -18.72
N GLY A 8 -8.64 -17.86 -17.49
CA GLY A 8 -7.93 -19.11 -17.20
C GLY A 8 -6.55 -18.95 -16.55
N PRO A 9 -5.65 -18.06 -17.03
CA PRO A 9 -4.33 -17.88 -16.41
C PRO A 9 -4.33 -16.81 -15.32
N ARG A 10 -3.47 -17.00 -14.31
CA ARG A 10 -3.30 -16.05 -13.19
C ARG A 10 -1.83 -15.88 -12.81
N TRP A 11 -1.54 -14.83 -12.06
CA TRP A 11 -0.23 -14.63 -11.42
C TRP A 11 -0.07 -15.52 -10.17
N GLY A 12 1.18 -15.88 -9.84
CA GLY A 12 1.51 -16.74 -8.70
C GLY A 12 1.64 -18.23 -9.04
N THR A 13 2.15 -19.02 -8.10
CA THR A 13 2.29 -20.50 -8.22
C THR A 13 1.14 -21.26 -7.54
N GLY A 14 0.32 -20.57 -6.74
CA GLY A 14 -0.74 -21.18 -5.95
C GLY A 14 -2.04 -21.41 -6.72
N ALA A 15 -2.95 -22.17 -6.11
CA ALA A 15 -4.29 -22.40 -6.65
C ALA A 15 -5.14 -21.11 -6.65
N ALA A 16 -6.23 -21.08 -7.43
CA ALA A 16 -7.24 -20.02 -7.32
C ALA A 16 -7.68 -19.81 -5.85
N GLY A 17 -7.93 -18.56 -5.46
CA GLY A 17 -8.18 -18.12 -4.09
C GLY A 17 -6.93 -17.88 -3.23
N THR A 18 -5.71 -18.08 -3.77
CA THR A 18 -4.45 -17.84 -3.06
C THR A 18 -3.64 -16.69 -3.67
N SER A 19 -2.61 -16.21 -2.96
CA SER A 19 -1.86 -15.00 -3.34
C SER A 19 -1.32 -15.02 -4.77
N GLY A 20 -1.39 -13.88 -5.46
CA GLY A 20 -0.72 -13.62 -6.73
C GLY A 20 0.77 -13.34 -6.61
N GLY A 21 1.24 -13.08 -5.38
CA GLY A 21 2.58 -12.54 -5.13
C GLY A 21 2.72 -11.11 -5.62
N THR A 22 3.95 -10.66 -5.82
CA THR A 22 4.26 -9.36 -6.40
C THR A 22 4.45 -9.51 -7.92
N VAL A 23 3.70 -8.71 -8.68
CA VAL A 23 3.80 -8.62 -10.13
C VAL A 23 4.48 -7.30 -10.50
N THR A 24 5.55 -7.36 -11.30
CA THR A 24 6.23 -6.14 -11.75
C THR A 24 5.54 -5.55 -12.97
N TRP A 25 5.47 -4.23 -13.05
CA TRP A 25 4.92 -3.52 -14.21
C TRP A 25 5.77 -2.32 -14.59
N ALA A 26 5.75 -1.93 -15.86
CA ALA A 26 6.43 -0.72 -16.33
C ALA A 26 5.60 -0.04 -17.41
N VAL A 27 5.88 1.24 -17.64
CA VAL A 27 5.43 1.95 -18.83
C VAL A 27 6.58 2.03 -19.82
N ASP A 28 6.30 1.88 -21.10
CA ASP A 28 7.31 2.15 -22.13
C ASP A 28 7.42 3.65 -22.46
N GLY A 29 8.29 3.99 -23.41
CA GLY A 29 8.53 5.38 -23.81
C GLY A 29 7.37 6.06 -24.55
N THR A 30 6.29 5.34 -24.88
CA THR A 30 5.12 5.90 -25.58
C THR A 30 4.10 6.50 -24.61
N ILE A 31 4.11 6.07 -23.34
CA ILE A 31 3.23 6.59 -22.30
C ILE A 31 3.75 7.93 -21.78
N PRO A 32 2.95 9.02 -21.85
CA PRO A 32 3.33 10.29 -21.25
C PRO A 32 3.51 10.17 -19.73
N THR A 33 4.53 10.83 -19.18
CA THR A 33 4.81 10.82 -17.72
C THR A 33 3.64 11.31 -16.88
N SER A 34 2.81 12.21 -17.44
CA SER A 34 1.58 12.71 -16.79
C SER A 34 0.50 11.66 -16.61
N PHE A 35 0.57 10.50 -17.29
CA PHE A 35 -0.43 9.42 -17.18
C PHE A 35 -0.05 8.40 -16.10
N VAL A 36 1.22 8.39 -15.67
CA VAL A 36 1.77 7.34 -14.80
C VAL A 36 1.11 7.30 -13.43
N SER A 37 0.77 8.44 -12.84
CA SER A 37 0.09 8.50 -11.54
C SER A 37 -1.30 7.87 -11.57
N LEU A 38 -2.01 8.00 -12.70
CA LEU A 38 -3.30 7.36 -12.92
C LEU A 38 -3.16 5.84 -13.05
N LEU A 39 -2.13 5.37 -13.75
CA LEU A 39 -1.83 3.93 -13.87
C LEU A 39 -1.45 3.33 -12.51
N GLN A 40 -0.63 4.02 -11.72
CA GLN A 40 -0.32 3.63 -10.34
C GLN A 40 -1.59 3.48 -9.50
N ALA A 41 -2.52 4.42 -9.60
CA ALA A 41 -3.80 4.37 -8.88
C ALA A 41 -4.68 3.19 -9.33
N ALA A 42 -4.69 2.86 -10.62
CA ALA A 42 -5.44 1.72 -11.15
C ALA A 42 -4.88 0.38 -10.64
N PHE A 43 -3.56 0.19 -10.65
CA PHE A 43 -2.92 -0.99 -10.04
C PHE A 43 -3.18 -1.06 -8.53
N ALA A 44 -3.10 0.07 -7.82
CA ALA A 44 -3.39 0.13 -6.39
C ALA A 44 -4.84 -0.26 -6.06
N THR A 45 -5.79 0.11 -6.92
CA THR A 45 -7.21 -0.26 -6.77
C THR A 45 -7.38 -1.78 -6.80
N TRP A 46 -6.70 -2.47 -7.73
CA TRP A 46 -6.73 -3.93 -7.80
C TRP A 46 -5.99 -4.61 -6.63
N ALA A 47 -4.85 -4.06 -6.20
CA ALA A 47 -4.11 -4.56 -5.04
C ALA A 47 -4.92 -4.43 -3.74
N ALA A 48 -5.74 -3.39 -3.60
CA ALA A 48 -6.64 -3.23 -2.46
C ALA A 48 -7.81 -4.22 -2.46
N ALA A 49 -8.13 -4.82 -3.62
CA ALA A 49 -9.28 -5.69 -3.81
C ALA A 49 -8.95 -7.19 -3.69
N ALA A 50 -7.68 -7.57 -3.82
CA ALA A 50 -7.23 -8.96 -3.86
C ALA A 50 -5.86 -9.16 -3.21
N ASN A 51 -5.53 -10.41 -2.85
CA ASN A 51 -4.19 -10.75 -2.35
C ASN A 51 -3.17 -10.85 -3.50
N ILE A 52 -2.82 -9.71 -4.06
CA ILE A 52 -1.81 -9.53 -5.11
C ILE A 52 -1.18 -8.15 -4.93
N ALA A 53 0.13 -8.04 -5.17
CA ALA A 53 0.86 -6.79 -5.07
C ALA A 53 1.43 -6.40 -6.43
N PHE A 54 1.63 -5.09 -6.64
CA PHE A 54 2.25 -4.56 -7.85
C PHE A 54 3.48 -3.75 -7.51
N GLN A 55 4.54 -3.93 -8.27
CA GLN A 55 5.76 -3.14 -8.16
C GLN A 55 6.05 -2.49 -9.51
N GLN A 56 6.02 -1.16 -9.55
CA GLN A 56 6.49 -0.45 -10.74
C GLN A 56 8.02 -0.59 -10.83
N VAL A 57 8.52 -0.98 -12.00
CA VAL A 57 9.95 -1.07 -12.31
C VAL A 57 10.32 -0.09 -13.42
N ALA A 58 11.61 0.22 -13.53
CA ALA A 58 12.09 1.29 -14.39
C ALA A 58 11.97 0.98 -15.89
N THR A 59 11.97 -0.29 -16.29
CA THR A 59 11.97 -0.69 -17.71
C THR A 59 11.09 -1.91 -17.95
N THR A 60 10.45 -1.94 -19.11
CA THR A 60 9.64 -3.07 -19.61
C THR A 60 10.44 -4.37 -19.71
N ALA A 61 11.73 -4.30 -20.03
CA ALA A 61 12.62 -5.46 -20.04
C ALA A 61 12.72 -6.22 -18.71
N SER A 62 12.33 -5.60 -17.59
CA SER A 62 12.31 -6.19 -16.25
C SER A 62 10.90 -6.31 -15.65
N ALA A 63 9.88 -5.94 -16.42
CA ALA A 63 8.49 -5.99 -16.00
C ALA A 63 7.82 -7.29 -16.47
N GLN A 64 6.76 -7.67 -15.76
CA GLN A 64 5.87 -8.74 -16.17
C GLN A 64 4.63 -8.19 -16.89
N ILE A 65 4.25 -6.95 -16.60
CA ILE A 65 3.20 -6.21 -17.29
C ILE A 65 3.83 -4.97 -17.93
N ASP A 66 3.82 -4.92 -19.26
CA ASP A 66 4.26 -3.76 -20.03
C ASP A 66 3.04 -2.92 -20.39
N VAL A 67 3.09 -1.62 -20.15
CA VAL A 67 2.01 -0.68 -20.49
C VAL A 67 2.50 0.24 -21.61
N THR A 68 1.77 0.27 -22.71
CA THR A 68 2.11 0.99 -23.93
C THR A 68 0.92 1.77 -24.48
N LEU A 69 1.23 2.80 -25.27
CA LEU A 69 0.30 3.59 -26.05
C LEU A 69 0.58 3.29 -27.54
N GLY A 70 -0.29 2.49 -28.16
CA GLY A 70 -0.10 1.97 -29.50
C GLY A 70 -1.28 2.28 -30.42
N GLY A 71 -1.12 2.15 -31.73
CA GLY A 71 -2.27 2.26 -32.65
C GLY A 71 -3.08 0.96 -32.66
N ILE A 72 -4.38 1.04 -32.39
CA ILE A 72 -5.29 -0.12 -32.44
C ILE A 72 -6.23 -0.01 -33.65
N ASP A 73 -7.27 0.82 -33.56
CA ASP A 73 -8.26 0.98 -34.64
C ASP A 73 -8.68 2.45 -34.90
N GLY A 74 -8.20 3.39 -34.09
CA GLY A 74 -8.40 4.82 -34.29
C GLY A 74 -9.30 5.41 -33.22
N LEU A 75 -10.35 6.12 -33.64
CA LEU A 75 -11.24 6.79 -32.69
C LEU A 75 -12.47 5.93 -32.40
N GLY A 76 -12.67 5.61 -31.12
CA GLY A 76 -13.77 4.80 -30.61
C GLY A 76 -13.58 3.31 -30.88
N ASN A 77 -14.62 2.52 -30.60
CA ASN A 77 -14.61 1.06 -30.72
C ASN A 77 -13.66 0.36 -29.72
N THR A 78 -12.35 0.31 -29.98
CA THR A 78 -11.40 -0.37 -29.10
C THR A 78 -10.52 0.63 -28.36
N LEU A 79 -10.83 0.87 -27.07
CA LEU A 79 -10.11 1.85 -26.26
C LEU A 79 -8.73 1.35 -25.77
N GLY A 80 -8.58 0.04 -25.68
CA GLY A 80 -7.39 -0.66 -25.25
C GLY A 80 -7.57 -2.18 -25.36
N TYR A 81 -6.50 -2.91 -25.10
CA TYR A 81 -6.55 -4.35 -24.86
C TYR A 81 -5.39 -4.77 -23.94
N ALA A 82 -5.52 -5.93 -23.31
CA ALA A 82 -4.41 -6.66 -22.70
C ALA A 82 -4.14 -7.95 -23.48
N HIS A 83 -2.92 -8.10 -23.99
CA HIS A 83 -2.45 -9.34 -24.59
C HIS A 83 -1.47 -10.03 -23.64
N TYR A 84 -1.61 -11.34 -23.46
CA TYR A 84 -0.79 -12.05 -22.50
C TYR A 84 -0.28 -13.39 -23.00
N THR A 85 0.81 -13.85 -22.38
CA THR A 85 1.35 -15.19 -22.56
C THR A 85 1.22 -15.97 -21.28
N TYR A 86 0.97 -17.28 -21.40
CA TYR A 86 0.79 -18.15 -20.25
C TYR A 86 1.39 -19.54 -20.51
N SER A 87 1.70 -20.25 -19.42
CA SER A 87 2.10 -21.65 -19.44
C SER A 87 1.26 -22.42 -18.43
N GLY A 88 0.49 -23.40 -18.89
CA GLY A 88 -0.54 -24.04 -18.08
C GLY A 88 -1.60 -23.03 -17.63
N GLN A 89 -1.79 -22.85 -16.32
CA GLN A 89 -2.68 -21.84 -15.74
C GLN A 89 -1.94 -20.59 -15.21
N ARG A 90 -0.66 -20.42 -15.56
CA ARG A 90 0.18 -19.36 -15.01
C ARG A 90 0.52 -18.30 -16.05
N MET A 91 0.18 -17.06 -15.74
CA MET A 91 0.57 -15.87 -16.48
C MET A 91 2.10 -15.72 -16.52
N GLN A 92 2.66 -15.44 -17.69
CA GLN A 92 4.10 -15.26 -17.89
C GLN A 92 4.44 -13.79 -18.15
N SER A 93 3.74 -13.16 -19.09
CA SER A 93 3.87 -11.74 -19.43
C SER A 93 2.55 -11.18 -19.94
N VAL A 94 2.33 -9.88 -19.77
CA VAL A 94 1.19 -9.14 -20.32
C VAL A 94 1.70 -7.86 -20.96
N GLU A 95 1.12 -7.48 -22.09
CA GLU A 95 1.21 -6.15 -22.67
C GLU A 95 -0.19 -5.52 -22.63
N ILE A 96 -0.33 -4.39 -21.95
CA ILE A 96 -1.52 -3.53 -21.97
C ILE A 96 -1.27 -2.41 -22.97
N THR A 97 -2.10 -2.33 -24.00
CA THR A 97 -2.03 -1.29 -25.02
C THR A 97 -3.27 -0.42 -24.94
N PHE A 98 -3.09 0.87 -24.68
CA PHE A 98 -4.16 1.87 -24.87
C PHE A 98 -4.14 2.38 -26.32
N ASP A 99 -5.30 2.60 -26.94
CA ASP A 99 -5.32 3.11 -28.32
C ASP A 99 -4.90 4.59 -28.33
N SER A 100 -3.77 4.86 -28.97
CA SER A 100 -3.28 6.21 -29.28
C SER A 100 -4.26 7.02 -30.14
N GLY A 101 -5.12 6.36 -30.93
CA GLY A 101 -6.14 6.97 -31.79
C GLY A 101 -7.25 7.70 -31.03
N GLU A 102 -7.43 7.42 -29.73
CA GLU A 102 -8.40 8.08 -28.86
C GLU A 102 -8.07 9.55 -28.56
N GLY A 103 -6.82 9.95 -28.75
CA GLY A 103 -6.34 11.31 -28.47
C GLY A 103 -6.35 11.64 -26.97
N TRP A 104 -5.84 10.72 -26.15
CA TRP A 104 -5.69 10.90 -24.71
C TRP A 104 -4.93 12.17 -24.36
N HIS A 105 -5.50 12.98 -23.47
CA HIS A 105 -4.88 14.21 -23.00
C HIS A 105 -5.21 14.49 -21.53
N ALA A 106 -4.26 15.10 -20.82
CA ALA A 106 -4.45 15.51 -19.44
C ALA A 106 -5.39 16.72 -19.36
N VAL A 107 -6.30 16.70 -18.38
CA VAL A 107 -7.21 17.81 -18.06
C VAL A 107 -7.08 18.20 -16.59
N SER A 108 -7.73 19.29 -16.19
CA SER A 108 -7.70 19.78 -14.81
C SER A 108 -8.11 18.69 -13.80
N GLY A 109 -7.43 18.66 -12.65
CA GLY A 109 -7.71 17.68 -11.59
C GLY A 109 -7.00 16.34 -11.77
N GLY A 110 -5.94 16.28 -12.57
CA GLY A 110 -5.10 15.08 -12.72
C GLY A 110 -5.74 13.94 -13.52
N ARG A 111 -6.85 14.22 -14.21
CA ARG A 111 -7.55 13.25 -15.06
C ARG A 111 -6.92 13.22 -16.45
N VAL A 112 -7.00 12.07 -17.10
CA VAL A 112 -6.63 11.88 -18.50
C VAL A 112 -7.86 11.38 -19.23
N VAL A 113 -8.23 12.04 -20.33
CA VAL A 113 -9.44 11.72 -21.07
C VAL A 113 -9.18 11.59 -22.57
N SER A 114 -9.98 10.78 -23.26
CA SER A 114 -9.98 10.73 -24.73
C SER A 114 -10.65 11.97 -25.30
N THR A 115 -10.56 12.15 -26.62
CA THR A 115 -11.32 13.19 -27.36
C THR A 115 -12.84 13.03 -27.23
N GLN A 116 -13.32 11.83 -26.92
CA GLN A 116 -14.74 11.54 -26.62
C GLN A 116 -15.07 11.65 -25.12
N ASN A 117 -14.16 12.22 -24.32
CA ASN A 117 -14.32 12.43 -22.87
C ASN A 117 -14.49 11.12 -22.06
N VAL A 118 -13.96 10.01 -22.58
CA VAL A 118 -13.81 8.77 -21.82
C VAL A 118 -12.63 8.93 -20.86
N ASP A 119 -12.76 8.47 -19.61
CA ASP A 119 -11.70 8.59 -18.61
C ASP A 119 -10.72 7.42 -18.73
N LEU A 120 -9.43 7.72 -18.92
CA LEU A 120 -8.38 6.69 -19.04
C LEU A 120 -8.29 5.83 -17.77
N SER A 121 -8.68 6.36 -16.60
CA SER A 121 -8.65 5.59 -15.36
C SER A 121 -9.60 4.38 -15.41
N LEU A 122 -10.75 4.52 -16.08
CA LEU A 122 -11.72 3.44 -16.20
C LEU A 122 -11.24 2.39 -17.22
N VAL A 123 -10.63 2.82 -18.33
CA VAL A 123 -10.01 1.91 -19.31
C VAL A 123 -8.83 1.17 -18.67
N ALA A 124 -7.96 1.87 -17.94
CA ALA A 124 -6.85 1.25 -17.22
C ALA A 124 -7.31 0.22 -16.19
N LEU A 125 -8.37 0.50 -15.42
CA LEU A 125 -8.94 -0.48 -14.50
C LEU A 125 -9.42 -1.74 -15.25
N HIS A 126 -10.07 -1.58 -16.40
CA HIS A 126 -10.55 -2.67 -17.25
C HIS A 126 -9.39 -3.52 -17.79
N GLU A 127 -8.41 -2.90 -18.46
CA GLU A 127 -7.30 -3.65 -19.06
C GLU A 127 -6.40 -4.32 -18.02
N ILE A 128 -6.22 -3.69 -16.85
CA ILE A 128 -5.51 -4.34 -15.74
C ILE A 128 -6.30 -5.56 -15.27
N GLY A 129 -7.64 -5.54 -15.25
CA GLY A 129 -8.42 -6.73 -14.90
C GLY A 129 -8.13 -7.92 -15.82
N HIS A 130 -8.03 -7.70 -17.14
CA HIS A 130 -7.57 -8.73 -18.09
C HIS A 130 -6.12 -9.16 -17.82
N ALA A 131 -5.23 -8.22 -17.51
CA ALA A 131 -3.85 -8.51 -17.11
C ALA A 131 -3.75 -9.35 -15.82
N LEU A 132 -4.83 -9.45 -15.05
CA LEU A 132 -4.97 -10.27 -13.86
C LEU A 132 -5.75 -11.58 -14.12
N GLY A 133 -6.23 -11.81 -15.34
CA GLY A 133 -6.92 -13.05 -15.74
C GLY A 133 -8.45 -13.01 -15.57
N LEU A 134 -9.04 -11.83 -15.37
CA LEU A 134 -10.49 -11.66 -15.43
C LEU A 134 -10.96 -11.60 -16.89
N ASP A 135 -12.04 -12.30 -17.21
CA ASP A 135 -12.73 -12.15 -18.50
C ASP A 135 -13.78 -11.05 -18.38
N HIS A 136 -14.36 -10.68 -19.51
CA HIS A 136 -15.49 -9.81 -19.57
C HIS A 136 -16.67 -10.33 -18.74
N TYR A 137 -17.28 -9.43 -18.00
CA TYR A 137 -18.49 -9.69 -17.23
C TYR A 137 -19.64 -8.80 -17.74
N ASN A 138 -20.39 -9.33 -18.71
CA ASN A 138 -21.35 -8.55 -19.50
C ASN A 138 -22.78 -8.50 -18.93
N THR A 139 -23.03 -9.08 -17.76
CA THR A 139 -24.40 -9.23 -17.22
C THR A 139 -24.91 -7.99 -16.47
N LYS A 140 -24.03 -7.09 -16.03
CA LYS A 140 -24.35 -5.78 -15.44
C LYS A 140 -23.22 -4.77 -15.70
N PRO A 141 -23.48 -3.46 -15.56
CA PRO A 141 -22.44 -2.43 -15.71
C PRO A 141 -21.44 -2.52 -14.55
N GLU A 142 -20.24 -3.01 -14.86
CA GLU A 142 -19.10 -3.14 -13.96
C GLU A 142 -17.80 -2.81 -14.71
N VAL A 143 -16.67 -2.73 -14.01
CA VAL A 143 -15.40 -2.34 -14.65
C VAL A 143 -15.06 -3.30 -15.78
N MET A 144 -15.24 -4.62 -15.59
CA MET A 144 -14.94 -5.63 -16.61
C MET A 144 -16.06 -5.84 -17.64
N ASN A 145 -17.03 -4.94 -17.78
CA ASN A 145 -17.99 -5.03 -18.89
C ASN A 145 -17.30 -4.66 -20.21
N ALA A 146 -17.48 -5.48 -21.26
CA ALA A 146 -16.86 -5.23 -22.58
C ALA A 146 -17.28 -3.89 -23.20
N VAL A 147 -18.45 -3.36 -22.83
CA VAL A 147 -18.90 -2.03 -23.22
C VAL A 147 -18.80 -1.11 -22.01
N LEU A 148 -17.86 -0.16 -22.10
CA LEU A 148 -17.56 0.78 -21.03
C LEU A 148 -18.80 1.60 -20.64
N ASN A 149 -19.15 1.62 -19.35
CA ASN A 149 -20.13 2.55 -18.79
C ASN A 149 -19.41 3.67 -18.03
N THR A 150 -19.39 4.87 -18.60
CA THR A 150 -18.67 6.04 -18.06
C THR A 150 -19.19 6.54 -16.71
N SER A 151 -20.34 6.04 -16.23
CA SER A 151 -20.85 6.33 -14.88
C SER A 151 -20.09 5.55 -13.80
N ILE A 152 -19.41 4.47 -14.16
CA ILE A 152 -18.58 3.66 -13.26
C ILE A 152 -17.28 4.42 -12.95
N LYS A 153 -16.86 4.39 -11.69
CA LYS A 153 -15.67 5.11 -11.20
C LYS A 153 -14.67 4.21 -10.48
N THR A 154 -15.07 3.01 -10.10
CA THR A 154 -14.23 2.06 -9.35
C THR A 154 -14.82 0.65 -9.43
N LEU A 155 -14.14 -0.34 -8.85
CA LEU A 155 -14.53 -1.75 -8.86
C LEU A 155 -15.90 -1.95 -8.21
N ALA A 156 -16.76 -2.70 -8.89
CA ALA A 156 -18.06 -3.11 -8.40
C ALA A 156 -18.02 -4.51 -7.78
N ALA A 157 -19.15 -4.94 -7.21
CA ALA A 157 -19.21 -6.18 -6.45
C ALA A 157 -18.84 -7.44 -7.26
N GLY A 158 -19.14 -7.49 -8.57
CA GLY A 158 -18.72 -8.61 -9.40
C GLY A 158 -17.23 -8.57 -9.71
N ASP A 159 -16.66 -7.40 -10.03
CA ASP A 159 -15.20 -7.22 -10.20
C ASP A 159 -14.43 -7.72 -8.96
N LEU A 160 -14.91 -7.32 -7.76
CA LEU A 160 -14.36 -7.76 -6.47
C LEU A 160 -14.48 -9.28 -6.29
N ALA A 161 -15.65 -9.86 -6.59
CA ALA A 161 -15.86 -11.30 -6.47
C ALA A 161 -14.97 -12.11 -7.43
N GLY A 162 -14.80 -11.64 -8.67
CA GLY A 162 -13.95 -12.26 -9.67
C GLY A 162 -12.49 -12.24 -9.26
N ILE A 163 -11.97 -11.06 -8.88
CA ILE A 163 -10.56 -10.94 -8.52
C ILE A 163 -10.24 -11.70 -7.23
N GLN A 164 -11.17 -11.77 -6.28
CA GLN A 164 -11.00 -12.57 -5.06
C GLN A 164 -11.16 -14.06 -5.30
N ALA A 165 -11.93 -14.49 -6.29
CA ALA A 165 -11.96 -15.90 -6.71
C ALA A 165 -10.60 -16.31 -7.30
N LEU A 166 -9.94 -15.41 -8.03
CA LEU A 166 -8.58 -15.63 -8.51
C LEU A 166 -7.59 -15.57 -7.35
N TYR A 167 -7.47 -14.46 -6.64
CA TYR A 167 -6.32 -14.20 -5.77
C TYR A 167 -6.62 -14.38 -4.28
N GLY A 168 -7.86 -14.61 -3.90
CA GLY A 168 -8.33 -14.50 -2.52
C GLY A 168 -8.64 -13.06 -2.14
N ALA A 169 -9.40 -12.88 -1.05
CA ALA A 169 -9.57 -11.58 -0.42
C ALA A 169 -8.20 -10.95 -0.13
N PRO A 170 -8.08 -9.61 -0.10
CA PRO A 170 -6.86 -8.94 0.29
C PRO A 170 -6.36 -9.59 1.58
N SER A 171 -5.15 -10.12 1.54
CA SER A 171 -4.55 -10.56 2.78
C SER A 171 -4.28 -9.30 3.58
N ALA A 172 -4.81 -9.20 4.80
CA ALA A 172 -4.20 -8.33 5.80
C ALA A 172 -2.69 -8.62 5.74
N PRO A 173 -1.82 -7.61 5.62
CA PRO A 173 -0.48 -7.78 5.08
C PRO A 173 0.27 -8.91 5.82
N VAL A 174 0.45 -10.05 5.14
CA VAL A 174 1.19 -11.20 5.65
C VAL A 174 2.66 -10.91 5.41
N MET A 175 3.35 -10.58 6.48
CA MET A 175 4.79 -10.31 6.50
C MET A 175 5.59 -11.61 6.64
N ALA A 176 5.97 -12.22 5.51
CA ALA A 176 7.04 -13.25 5.38
C ALA A 176 7.25 -13.56 3.89
N ALA A 177 8.42 -13.81 3.30
CA ALA A 177 9.83 -13.81 3.67
C ALA A 177 10.58 -13.98 2.33
N ALA A 178 11.77 -13.40 2.15
CA ALA A 178 12.64 -13.80 1.03
C ALA A 178 14.12 -13.70 1.42
N ALA A 179 14.83 -14.80 1.23
CA ALA A 179 16.27 -14.90 1.13
C ALA A 179 16.61 -15.46 -0.28
N PRO A 180 17.88 -15.45 -0.73
CA PRO A 180 18.70 -14.28 -1.00
C PRO A 180 19.11 -14.26 -2.48
N SER A 181 19.45 -13.08 -3.02
CA SER A 181 20.28 -12.98 -4.23
C SER A 181 21.36 -11.92 -4.03
N SER A 182 22.61 -12.37 -4.12
CA SER A 182 23.86 -11.62 -3.94
C SER A 182 24.13 -10.57 -5.04
N PRO A 183 25.04 -9.61 -4.82
CA PRO A 183 24.78 -8.20 -5.15
C PRO A 183 25.58 -7.65 -6.34
N VAL A 184 25.08 -6.56 -6.92
CA VAL A 184 25.91 -5.52 -7.55
C VAL A 184 25.81 -4.28 -6.68
N ALA A 185 26.96 -3.81 -6.20
CA ALA A 185 27.10 -2.74 -5.23
C ALA A 185 26.74 -1.37 -5.82
N ALA A 186 25.83 -0.65 -5.17
CA ALA A 186 25.70 0.80 -5.25
C ALA A 186 25.13 1.34 -3.92
N SER A 187 25.88 2.24 -3.28
CA SER A 187 25.52 3.13 -2.16
C SER A 187 24.81 2.50 -0.95
N THR A 188 25.56 2.21 0.11
CA THR A 188 25.11 1.58 1.37
C THR A 188 24.38 2.56 2.32
N ALA A 189 23.46 3.38 1.83
CA ALA A 189 22.49 4.04 2.69
C ALA A 189 21.30 3.07 2.85
N PRO A 190 20.86 2.73 4.08
CA PRO A 190 19.66 1.91 4.25
C PRO A 190 18.49 2.62 3.55
N ALA A 191 17.77 1.90 2.70
CA ALA A 191 16.51 2.40 2.16
C ALA A 191 15.56 2.57 3.36
N VAL A 192 15.15 3.80 3.63
CA VAL A 192 14.32 4.16 4.80
C VAL A 192 13.09 4.92 4.34
N THR A 193 11.97 4.75 5.06
CA THR A 193 10.68 5.38 4.75
C THR A 193 10.22 6.23 5.92
N ALA A 194 9.75 7.45 5.67
CA ALA A 194 9.27 8.35 6.72
C ALA A 194 8.10 7.73 7.49
N VAL A 195 8.11 7.89 8.82
CA VAL A 195 6.99 7.60 9.72
C VAL A 195 6.37 8.93 10.14
N TYR A 196 5.18 9.18 9.63
CA TYR A 196 4.35 10.34 9.88
C TYR A 196 3.68 10.23 11.24
N ARG A 197 3.75 11.29 12.04
CA ARG A 197 3.13 11.39 13.36
C ARG A 197 1.95 12.35 13.33
N PHE A 198 0.87 11.95 13.97
CA PHE A 198 -0.31 12.78 14.19
C PHE A 198 -0.68 12.78 15.67
N TYR A 199 -1.10 13.94 16.16
CA TYR A 199 -1.67 14.09 17.50
C TYR A 199 -3.19 14.16 17.42
N ASP A 200 -3.88 13.21 18.04
CA ASP A 200 -5.34 13.22 18.18
C ASP A 200 -5.75 14.14 19.33
N THR A 201 -6.37 15.27 19.01
CA THR A 201 -6.82 16.26 20.00
C THR A 201 -8.03 15.82 20.83
N HIS A 202 -8.76 14.78 20.42
CA HIS A 202 -9.89 14.26 21.18
C HIS A 202 -9.45 13.29 22.27
N THR A 203 -8.50 12.43 21.94
CA THR A 203 -8.03 11.39 22.87
C THR A 203 -6.76 11.83 23.60
N GLY A 204 -5.88 12.59 22.94
CA GLY A 204 -4.51 12.85 23.37
C GLY A 204 -3.49 11.82 22.86
N ASP A 205 -3.93 10.86 22.02
CA ASP A 205 -3.10 9.78 21.50
C ASP A 205 -2.24 10.24 20.31
N HIS A 206 -1.16 9.51 20.05
CA HIS A 206 -0.36 9.70 18.84
C HIS A 206 -0.55 8.54 17.86
N PHE A 207 -0.81 8.90 16.61
CA PHE A 207 -0.93 7.97 15.51
C PHE A 207 0.31 8.03 14.62
N TYR A 208 0.79 6.84 14.21
CA TYR A 208 2.00 6.70 13.41
C TYR A 208 1.73 5.88 12.15
N THR A 209 2.19 6.38 11.00
CA THR A 209 2.05 5.68 9.73
C THR A 209 3.19 5.98 8.76
N THR A 210 3.61 4.97 8.00
CA THR A 210 4.48 5.15 6.82
C THR A 210 3.69 5.45 5.55
N SER A 211 2.36 5.28 5.60
CA SER A 211 1.49 5.40 4.43
C SER A 211 1.19 6.87 4.15
N THR A 212 1.68 7.36 3.01
CA THR A 212 1.33 8.69 2.48
C THR A 212 -0.17 8.81 2.18
N ALA A 213 -0.83 7.70 1.82
CA ALA A 213 -2.27 7.67 1.60
C ALA A 213 -3.06 7.76 2.92
N GLU A 214 -2.63 7.05 3.96
CA GLU A 214 -3.25 7.13 5.30
C GLU A 214 -3.02 8.53 5.90
N LYS A 215 -1.81 9.10 5.74
CA LYS A 215 -1.52 10.51 6.03
C LYS A 215 -2.50 11.44 5.33
N ALA A 216 -2.64 11.33 4.01
CA ALA A 216 -3.52 12.19 3.23
C ALA A 216 -5.00 12.04 3.64
N GLN A 217 -5.44 10.81 3.90
CA GLN A 217 -6.82 10.53 4.33
C GLN A 217 -7.11 11.14 5.71
N ILE A 218 -6.21 10.98 6.68
CA ILE A 218 -6.36 11.57 8.02
C ILE A 218 -6.44 13.09 7.89
N GLN A 219 -5.53 13.72 7.15
CA GLN A 219 -5.54 15.17 6.94
C GLN A 219 -6.81 15.68 6.25
N GLN A 220 -7.42 14.88 5.38
CA GLN A 220 -8.65 15.27 4.66
C GLN A 220 -9.93 15.03 5.47
N THR A 221 -9.96 13.98 6.29
CA THR A 221 -11.22 13.45 6.85
C THR A 221 -11.34 13.58 8.36
N LEU A 222 -10.23 13.73 9.09
CA LEU A 222 -10.18 13.75 10.54
C LEU A 222 -9.54 15.06 11.04
N PRO A 223 -10.30 16.18 11.08
CA PRO A 223 -9.76 17.50 11.42
C PRO A 223 -9.25 17.64 12.86
N TRP A 224 -9.54 16.66 13.73
CA TRP A 224 -9.03 16.60 15.10
C TRP A 224 -7.66 15.89 15.21
N PHE A 225 -7.14 15.31 14.13
CA PHE A 225 -5.78 14.81 14.05
C PHE A 225 -4.85 15.90 13.49
N ASN A 226 -3.98 16.42 14.35
CA ASN A 226 -2.97 17.39 13.97
C ASN A 226 -1.75 16.66 13.39
N TYR A 227 -1.41 16.92 12.13
CA TYR A 227 -0.16 16.41 11.54
C TYR A 227 1.05 17.11 12.16
N GLU A 228 1.97 16.35 12.74
CA GLU A 228 3.16 16.86 13.42
C GLU A 228 4.45 16.70 12.60
N GLY A 229 4.34 16.11 11.41
CA GLY A 229 5.49 15.87 10.53
C GLY A 229 6.01 14.44 10.57
N THR A 230 7.25 14.27 10.10
CA THR A 230 8.00 13.01 10.18
C THR A 230 8.66 12.91 11.54
N ALA A 231 8.24 11.96 12.37
CA ALA A 231 8.85 11.75 13.69
C ALA A 231 10.17 10.98 13.61
N TRP A 232 10.24 10.00 12.72
CA TRP A 232 11.42 9.20 12.40
C TRP A 232 11.25 8.51 11.04
N ALA A 233 12.18 7.65 10.67
CA ALA A 233 12.05 6.80 9.50
C ALA A 233 12.13 5.31 9.89
N ALA A 234 11.44 4.44 9.16
CA ALA A 234 11.52 3.00 9.30
C ALA A 234 12.50 2.43 8.26
N PRO A 235 13.40 1.49 8.64
CA PRO A 235 14.21 0.76 7.66
C PRO A 235 13.33 -0.05 6.70
N ALA A 236 13.82 -0.30 5.50
CA ALA A 236 13.26 -1.32 4.63
C ALA A 236 13.39 -2.71 5.29
N LYS A 237 12.40 -3.56 5.06
CA LYS A 237 12.41 -4.94 5.54
C LYS A 237 13.67 -5.66 5.09
N GLY A 238 14.37 -6.27 6.05
CA GLY A 238 15.60 -6.99 5.79
C GLY A 238 15.87 -8.05 6.85
N ALA A 239 17.02 -8.72 6.72
CA ALA A 239 17.44 -9.74 7.70
C ALA A 239 17.71 -9.14 9.10
N ASP A 240 18.06 -7.86 9.15
CA ASP A 240 18.41 -7.13 10.38
C ASP A 240 17.25 -6.25 10.88
N THR A 241 16.02 -6.52 10.44
CA THR A 241 14.81 -5.83 10.90
C THR A 241 13.82 -6.77 11.55
N VAL A 242 12.94 -6.19 12.37
CA VAL A 242 11.83 -6.84 13.05
C VAL A 242 10.56 -6.05 12.82
N ASP A 243 9.45 -6.79 12.70
CA ASP A 243 8.12 -6.24 12.53
C ASP A 243 7.70 -5.38 13.74
N VAL A 244 7.16 -4.18 13.49
CA VAL A 244 6.42 -3.38 14.49
C VAL A 244 4.93 -3.63 14.30
N PHE A 245 4.34 -4.42 15.19
CA PHE A 245 2.92 -4.74 15.22
C PHE A 245 2.08 -3.55 15.70
N ARG A 246 0.97 -3.27 15.03
CA ARG A 246 0.00 -2.21 15.39
C ARG A 246 -1.32 -2.82 15.84
N PHE A 247 -1.89 -2.23 16.88
CA PHE A 247 -3.21 -2.56 17.38
C PHE A 247 -4.02 -1.30 17.60
N PHE A 248 -5.33 -1.40 17.36
CA PHE A 248 -6.31 -0.38 17.68
C PHE A 248 -7.18 -0.83 18.86
N ASP A 249 -7.18 -0.09 19.97
CA ASP A 249 -8.07 -0.37 21.09
C ASP A 249 -9.43 0.33 20.89
N THR A 250 -10.49 -0.46 20.70
CA THR A 250 -11.83 0.07 20.44
C THR A 250 -12.47 0.75 21.66
N VAL A 251 -11.87 0.64 22.84
CA VAL A 251 -12.38 1.28 24.07
C VAL A 251 -11.77 2.67 24.26
N SER A 252 -10.45 2.78 24.24
CA SER A 252 -9.75 4.07 24.38
C SER A 252 -9.66 4.85 23.07
N ASN A 253 -9.93 4.21 21.92
CA ASN A 253 -9.62 4.70 20.57
C ASN A 253 -8.13 5.02 20.36
N ALA A 254 -7.24 4.40 21.15
CA ALA A 254 -5.81 4.59 21.05
C ALA A 254 -5.12 3.46 20.26
N HIS A 255 -3.96 3.77 19.70
CA HIS A 255 -3.10 2.78 19.07
C HIS A 255 -2.01 2.27 20.01
N PHE A 256 -1.65 1.01 19.83
CA PHE A 256 -0.58 0.33 20.55
C PHE A 256 0.38 -0.30 19.54
N PHE A 257 1.69 -0.16 19.79
CA PHE A 257 2.74 -0.69 18.92
C PHE A 257 3.74 -1.53 19.69
N THR A 258 4.18 -2.65 19.11
CA THR A 258 5.20 -3.51 19.72
C THR A 258 5.97 -4.31 18.68
N THR A 259 7.27 -4.54 18.91
CA THR A 259 8.06 -5.54 18.18
C THR A 259 8.04 -6.90 18.85
N SER A 260 7.51 -6.99 20.07
CA SER A 260 7.47 -8.22 20.85
C SER A 260 6.35 -9.13 20.37
N VAL A 261 6.75 -10.24 19.73
CA VAL A 261 5.84 -11.32 19.33
C VAL A 261 5.06 -11.87 20.53
N SER A 262 5.68 -11.98 21.70
CA SER A 262 5.00 -12.46 22.91
C SER A 262 3.98 -11.46 23.45
N GLU A 263 4.27 -10.16 23.39
CA GLU A 263 3.32 -9.11 23.77
C GLU A 263 2.13 -9.06 22.80
N ARG A 264 2.39 -9.14 21.50
CA ARG A 264 1.36 -9.28 20.45
C ARG A 264 0.44 -10.46 20.75
N ASP A 265 1.00 -11.65 20.96
CA ASP A 265 0.24 -12.87 21.20
C ASP A 265 -0.54 -12.81 22.52
N GLN A 266 0.02 -12.17 23.55
CA GLN A 266 -0.66 -11.95 24.82
C GLN A 266 -1.84 -10.99 24.66
N VAL A 267 -1.68 -9.86 23.96
CA VAL A 267 -2.76 -8.90 23.67
C VAL A 267 -3.89 -9.58 22.90
N LEU A 268 -3.57 -10.33 21.84
CA LEU A 268 -4.54 -11.11 21.07
C LEU A 268 -5.34 -12.10 21.95
N LYS A 269 -4.70 -12.65 22.98
CA LYS A 269 -5.31 -13.63 23.87
C LYS A 269 -6.11 -13.01 25.00
N THR A 270 -5.65 -11.90 25.58
CA THR A 270 -6.19 -11.38 26.86
C THR A 270 -6.89 -10.05 26.76
N ALA A 271 -6.77 -9.32 25.64
CA ALA A 271 -7.28 -7.95 25.50
C ALA A 271 -8.28 -7.85 24.33
N PRO A 272 -9.56 -8.25 24.52
CA PRO A 272 -10.54 -8.37 23.42
C PRO A 272 -10.93 -7.04 22.75
N SER A 273 -10.67 -5.90 23.41
CA SER A 273 -10.90 -4.57 22.86
C SER A 273 -9.83 -4.16 21.83
N TYR A 274 -8.64 -4.78 21.89
CA TYR A 274 -7.58 -4.53 20.93
C TYR A 274 -7.83 -5.31 19.64
N LYS A 275 -7.82 -4.60 18.52
CA LYS A 275 -7.87 -5.14 17.17
C LYS A 275 -6.47 -5.10 16.59
N TYR A 276 -5.96 -6.27 16.23
CA TYR A 276 -4.69 -6.37 15.55
C TYR A 276 -4.82 -5.86 14.11
N GLU A 277 -4.04 -4.85 13.77
CA GLU A 277 -4.05 -4.20 12.46
C GLU A 277 -2.90 -4.68 11.56
N GLY A 278 -2.03 -5.56 12.07
CA GLY A 278 -0.91 -6.11 11.32
C GLY A 278 0.42 -5.46 11.66
N VAL A 279 1.36 -5.50 10.73
CA VAL A 279 2.66 -4.82 10.85
C VAL A 279 2.54 -3.43 10.26
N ALA A 280 2.83 -2.41 11.05
CA ALA A 280 2.78 -1.02 10.59
C ALA A 280 4.05 -0.60 9.85
N PHE A 281 5.21 -1.02 10.35
CA PHE A 281 6.52 -0.75 9.76
C PHE A 281 7.58 -1.65 10.38
N GLU A 282 8.83 -1.49 9.95
CA GLU A 282 9.98 -2.24 10.46
C GLU A 282 10.76 -1.41 11.50
N ALA A 283 11.40 -2.11 12.43
CA ALA A 283 12.43 -1.57 13.30
C ALA A 283 13.72 -2.38 13.10
N TYR A 284 14.88 -1.81 13.41
CA TYR A 284 16.13 -2.56 13.48
C TYR A 284 16.08 -3.61 14.59
N ALA A 285 16.60 -4.80 14.29
CA ALA A 285 16.76 -5.89 15.25
C ALA A 285 17.87 -5.59 16.29
N ASP A 286 18.87 -4.77 15.92
CA ASP A 286 19.96 -4.33 16.79
C ASP A 286 19.86 -2.81 17.04
N ALA A 287 19.90 -2.42 18.32
CA ALA A 287 19.90 -1.03 18.74
C ALA A 287 21.14 -0.24 18.31
N SER A 288 22.20 -0.94 17.88
CA SER A 288 23.47 -0.38 17.40
C SER A 288 23.48 -0.12 15.90
N ALA A 289 22.35 -0.31 15.21
CA ALA A 289 22.26 -0.10 13.77
C ALA A 289 22.72 1.32 13.37
N PRO A 290 23.52 1.47 12.28
CA PRO A 290 23.96 2.78 11.82
C PRO A 290 22.78 3.69 11.49
N GLY A 291 22.78 4.91 12.06
CA GLY A 291 21.66 5.84 11.95
C GLY A 291 20.43 5.44 12.78
N GLY A 292 20.56 4.46 13.67
CA GLY A 292 19.50 3.99 14.54
C GLY A 292 19.10 5.03 15.59
N LEU A 293 17.79 5.11 15.84
CA LEU A 293 17.17 5.88 16.90
C LEU A 293 16.34 4.92 17.76
N THR A 294 16.71 4.72 19.03
CA THR A 294 15.92 3.87 19.93
C THR A 294 14.84 4.70 20.59
N LEU A 295 13.58 4.29 20.40
CA LEU A 295 12.42 4.94 20.99
C LEU A 295 12.22 4.46 22.44
N GLU A 296 11.83 5.38 23.32
CA GLU A 296 11.33 5.06 24.66
C GLU A 296 9.80 5.03 24.64
N ARG A 297 9.21 4.01 25.27
CA ARG A 297 7.75 3.83 25.34
C ARG A 297 7.26 4.25 26.72
N PHE A 298 6.24 5.08 26.73
CA PHE A 298 5.56 5.55 27.92
C PHE A 298 4.12 5.05 27.90
N TYR A 299 3.62 4.59 29.03
CA TYR A 299 2.23 4.20 29.22
C TYR A 299 1.54 5.12 30.21
N ASN A 300 0.41 5.71 29.81
CA ASN A 300 -0.40 6.49 30.72
C ASN A 300 -1.41 5.58 31.44
N THR A 301 -1.19 5.37 32.73
CA THR A 301 -2.03 4.52 33.59
C THR A 301 -3.44 5.03 33.83
N GLN A 302 -3.72 6.30 33.50
CA GLN A 302 -5.04 6.91 33.66
C GLN A 302 -5.86 6.85 32.38
N THR A 303 -5.22 7.03 31.22
CA THR A 303 -5.90 7.09 29.91
C THR A 303 -5.75 5.80 29.09
N GLY A 304 -4.79 4.93 29.43
CA GLY A 304 -4.46 3.72 28.69
C GLY A 304 -3.61 3.96 27.43
N GLN A 305 -3.15 5.20 27.22
CA GLN A 305 -2.40 5.59 26.02
C GLN A 305 -0.95 5.17 26.06
N HIS A 306 -0.38 4.96 24.88
CA HIS A 306 1.06 4.79 24.73
C HIS A 306 1.64 5.99 23.97
N HIS A 307 2.86 6.38 24.32
CA HIS A 307 3.62 7.40 23.60
C HIS A 307 5.03 6.88 23.33
N PHE A 308 5.57 7.19 22.14
CA PHE A 308 6.93 6.84 21.75
C PHE A 308 7.76 8.10 21.60
N ALA A 309 8.71 8.28 22.52
CA ALA A 309 9.62 9.40 22.52
C ALA A 309 10.85 9.09 21.67
N GLY A 310 11.15 9.98 20.71
CA GLY A 310 12.29 9.87 19.80
C GLY A 310 13.50 10.70 20.23
N SER A 311 13.44 11.38 21.37
CA SER A 311 14.53 12.21 21.88
C SER A 311 14.62 12.15 23.40
N ALA A 312 15.83 12.36 23.92
CA ALA A 312 16.05 12.44 25.36
C ALA A 312 15.31 13.64 25.96
N GLU A 313 15.15 14.72 25.20
CA GLU A 313 14.40 15.91 25.62
C GLU A 313 12.90 15.61 25.80
N GLU A 314 12.28 14.89 24.85
CA GLU A 314 10.88 14.47 24.91
C GLU A 314 10.65 13.50 26.08
N ALA A 315 11.49 12.48 26.21
CA ALA A 315 11.44 11.53 27.32
C ALA A 315 11.61 12.20 28.69
N ASN A 316 12.61 13.09 28.83
CA ASN A 316 12.81 13.86 30.05
C ASN A 316 11.61 14.77 30.34
N GLY A 317 11.01 15.40 29.32
CA GLY A 317 9.81 16.21 29.48
C GLY A 317 8.66 15.41 30.09
N ILE A 318 8.39 14.21 29.55
CA ILE A 318 7.32 13.33 30.06
C ILE A 318 7.60 12.89 31.50
N ASN A 319 8.83 12.47 31.78
CA ASN A 319 9.26 12.07 33.13
C ASN A 319 9.17 13.20 34.17
N HIS A 320 9.24 14.46 33.75
CA HIS A 320 9.09 15.64 34.62
C HIS A 320 7.69 16.27 34.55
N GLY A 321 6.71 15.58 33.96
CA GLY A 321 5.30 15.95 34.00
C GLY A 321 4.85 16.98 32.96
N VAL A 322 5.66 17.27 31.93
CA VAL A 322 5.28 18.19 30.83
C VAL A 322 4.04 17.67 30.08
N ALA A 323 3.92 16.34 29.94
CA ALA A 323 2.78 15.68 29.30
C ALA A 323 1.59 15.42 30.26
N GLY A 324 1.61 16.01 31.45
CA GLY A 324 0.60 15.77 32.49
C GLY A 324 0.88 14.54 33.36
N PRO A 325 -0.04 14.19 34.28
CA PRO A 325 0.14 13.09 35.21
C PRO A 325 -0.16 11.72 34.58
N GLY A 326 0.28 10.65 35.26
CA GLY A 326 -0.14 9.27 34.95
C GLY A 326 0.78 8.51 33.99
N TRP A 327 1.76 9.18 33.38
CA TRP A 327 2.76 8.55 32.53
C TRP A 327 3.77 7.74 33.34
N VAL A 328 4.04 6.52 32.87
CA VAL A 328 5.05 5.59 33.36
C VAL A 328 5.99 5.28 32.20
N ASP A 329 7.29 5.44 32.44
CA ASP A 329 8.34 5.01 31.53
C ASP A 329 8.43 3.47 31.54
N GLU A 330 8.10 2.85 30.39
CA GLU A 330 8.23 1.41 30.19
C GLU A 330 9.61 1.03 29.62
N GLY A 331 10.47 2.01 29.40
CA GLY A 331 11.82 1.87 28.89
C GLY A 331 11.90 1.83 27.37
N LYS A 332 13.01 1.27 26.88
CA LYS A 332 13.30 1.16 25.45
C LYS A 332 12.32 0.21 24.77
N ALA A 333 11.68 0.66 23.69
CA ALA A 333 10.77 -0.15 22.90
C ALA A 333 11.46 -0.80 21.70
N PHE A 334 11.75 -0.02 20.66
CA PHE A 334 12.37 -0.52 19.44
C PHE A 334 13.19 0.57 18.74
N THR A 335 14.11 0.14 17.88
CA THR A 335 15.07 1.02 17.20
C THR A 335 14.63 1.28 15.78
N VAL A 336 14.37 2.54 15.44
CA VAL A 336 14.01 3.02 14.10
C VAL A 336 15.21 3.72 13.47
N HIS A 337 15.04 4.41 12.33
CA HIS A 337 16.09 5.20 11.70
C HIS A 337 15.88 6.69 11.94
N LEU A 338 16.98 7.44 12.15
CA LEU A 338 16.96 8.89 12.21
C LEU A 338 16.40 9.46 10.89
N PRO A 339 15.46 10.41 10.92
CA PRO A 339 14.94 11.00 9.70
C PRO A 339 16.01 11.85 9.01
N THR A 340 16.04 11.84 7.68
CA THR A 340 16.90 12.75 6.90
C THR A 340 16.27 14.14 6.80
N ASP A 341 17.06 15.17 6.55
CA ASP A 341 16.55 16.54 6.35
C ASP A 341 15.45 16.59 5.28
N THR A 342 15.61 15.83 4.19
CA THR A 342 14.60 15.72 3.12
C THR A 342 13.27 15.13 3.58
N MET A 343 13.25 14.32 4.64
CA MET A 343 12.02 13.75 5.20
C MET A 343 11.33 14.68 6.19
N LEU A 344 12.08 15.57 6.84
CA LEU A 344 11.52 16.55 7.78
C LEU A 344 10.68 17.64 7.09
N PHE A 345 10.91 17.86 5.79
CA PHE A 345 10.23 18.88 4.99
C PHE A 345 9.23 18.32 3.95
N ALA A 346 8.81 17.06 4.08
CA ALA A 346 7.93 16.33 3.14
C ALA A 346 6.49 16.04 3.66
#